data_AF-A0A5P8KJZ5-F1
#
_entry.id   AF-A0A5P8KJZ5-F1
#
_cell.length_a   1.000
_cell.length_b   1.000
_cell.length_c   1.000
_cell.angle_alpha   90.00
_cell.angle_beta   90.00
_cell.angle_gamma   90.00
#
_symmetry.space_group_name_H-M   'P 1'
#
loop_
_entity.id
_entity.type
_entity.pdbx_description
1 polymer ?
#
loop_
_entity_poly.entity_id
_entity_poly.type
_entity_poly.pdbx_seq_one_letter_code
_entity_poly.pdbx_strand_id
1 'polypeptide(L)'
;MLARHPLDPAGRAWLDEAVARIAERPAAVRALFPAARRRCGRARLDGRWTVDEAARAVLLGALPLDGQPLADELAGLFRHGDPAEQRAVLRALPLLADAEGGDTSEEPLGDLALPLVREALRGNDGSIVEAALGPYGAARLPDAEYRQAVLKCVFQEIPLDRIAGLAARADAELARMLADFAHERVAAGRDVPADIWPVVRAFPAAEHLIGGLGAETAAASPDRREAAERALTALRSATTTPAPSASSA
;
A
#
# COMPACT_ATOMS: atom_id res chain seq x y z
N MET A 1 15.90 -1.96 -10.51
CA MET A 1 15.95 -1.07 -9.33
C MET A 1 17.38 -0.84 -8.80
N LEU A 2 18.14 -1.89 -8.48
CA LEU A 2 19.52 -1.79 -7.95
C LEU A 2 20.60 -1.33 -8.95
N ALA A 3 20.24 -1.00 -10.19
CA ALA A 3 21.18 -0.47 -11.18
C ALA A 3 21.49 1.04 -10.97
N ARG A 4 20.60 1.77 -10.27
CA ARG A 4 20.72 3.23 -10.07
C ARG A 4 21.38 3.63 -8.74
N HIS A 5 21.52 2.69 -7.81
CA HIS A 5 22.27 2.85 -6.56
C HIS A 5 23.20 1.66 -6.41
N PRO A 6 24.51 1.83 -6.63
CA PRO A 6 25.43 0.72 -6.58
C PRO A 6 25.53 0.20 -5.15
N LEU A 7 25.19 -1.08 -4.98
CA LEU A 7 25.74 -1.87 -3.89
C LEU A 7 27.26 -1.74 -3.92
N ASP A 8 27.90 -1.75 -2.75
CA ASP A 8 29.35 -1.94 -2.73
C ASP A 8 29.72 -3.30 -3.37
N PRO A 9 30.97 -3.49 -3.82
CA PRO A 9 31.37 -4.71 -4.51
C PRO A 9 31.11 -5.99 -3.71
N ALA A 10 31.20 -5.94 -2.38
CA ALA A 10 30.99 -7.09 -1.51
C ALA A 10 29.49 -7.45 -1.41
N GLY A 11 28.62 -6.46 -1.28
CA GLY A 11 27.17 -6.61 -1.28
C GLY A 11 26.65 -7.10 -2.63
N ARG A 12 27.23 -6.61 -3.74
CA ARG A 12 26.92 -7.11 -5.09
C ARG A 12 27.30 -8.59 -5.22
N ALA A 13 28.55 -8.94 -4.93
CA ALA A 13 29.03 -10.32 -5.03
C ALA A 13 28.20 -11.27 -4.15
N TRP A 14 27.86 -10.85 -2.93
CA TRP A 14 26.99 -11.64 -2.05
C TRP A 14 25.59 -11.84 -2.62
N LEU A 15 24.98 -10.79 -3.20
CA LEU A 15 23.65 -10.89 -3.78
C LEU A 15 23.65 -11.84 -4.99
N ASP A 16 24.66 -11.76 -5.86
CA ASP A 16 24.78 -12.63 -7.04
C ASP A 16 24.96 -14.11 -6.62
N GLU A 17 25.80 -14.39 -5.62
CA GLU A 17 25.96 -15.73 -5.05
C GLU A 17 24.67 -16.24 -4.39
N ALA A 18 23.98 -15.38 -3.65
CA ALA A 18 22.73 -15.72 -2.98
C ALA A 18 21.63 -16.07 -3.99
N VAL A 19 21.52 -15.31 -5.09
CA VAL A 19 20.60 -15.61 -6.20
C VAL A 19 20.90 -16.97 -6.81
N ALA A 20 22.16 -17.25 -7.18
CA ALA A 20 22.54 -18.55 -7.74
C ALA A 20 22.22 -19.70 -6.78
N ARG A 21 22.49 -19.52 -5.48
CA ARG A 21 22.19 -20.53 -4.46
C ARG A 21 20.71 -20.77 -4.26
N ILE A 22 19.87 -19.74 -4.33
CA ILE A 22 18.41 -19.88 -4.23
C ILE A 22 17.86 -20.62 -5.46
N ALA A 23 18.34 -20.28 -6.65
CA ALA A 23 17.96 -20.95 -7.89
C ALA A 23 18.28 -22.46 -7.85
N GLU A 24 19.42 -22.86 -7.26
CA GLU A 24 19.76 -24.28 -7.06
C GLU A 24 19.01 -24.94 -5.89
N ARG A 25 18.79 -24.21 -4.79
CA ARG A 25 18.25 -24.72 -3.53
C ARG A 25 17.27 -23.70 -2.93
N PRO A 26 15.98 -23.73 -3.31
CA PRO A 26 15.01 -22.70 -2.94
C PRO A 26 14.92 -22.44 -1.43
N ALA A 27 15.01 -23.48 -0.61
CA ALA A 27 15.00 -23.38 0.86
C ALA A 27 16.10 -22.48 1.45
N ALA A 28 17.17 -22.19 0.69
CA ALA A 28 18.21 -21.25 1.11
C ALA A 28 17.68 -19.82 1.32
N VAL A 29 16.57 -19.45 0.66
CA VAL A 29 15.94 -18.13 0.81
C VAL A 29 15.65 -17.82 2.28
N ARG A 30 15.23 -18.80 3.07
CA ARG A 30 14.88 -18.63 4.49
C ARG A 30 16.06 -18.14 5.35
N ALA A 31 17.29 -18.47 4.96
CA ALA A 31 18.50 -18.00 5.64
C ALA A 31 19.09 -16.74 5.00
N LEU A 32 18.96 -16.59 3.68
CA LEU A 32 19.56 -15.49 2.93
C LEU A 32 18.72 -14.21 2.96
N PHE A 33 17.39 -14.35 2.99
CA PHE A 33 16.44 -13.25 3.00
C PHE A 33 16.60 -12.33 4.22
N PRO A 34 16.77 -12.85 5.47
CA PRO A 34 17.07 -12.00 6.62
C PRO A 34 18.48 -11.38 6.58
N ALA A 35 19.43 -12.06 5.93
CA ALA A 35 20.82 -11.59 5.84
C ALA A 35 21.00 -10.38 4.91
N ALA A 36 20.05 -10.10 4.03
CA ALA A 36 20.13 -9.05 3.02
C ALA A 36 20.50 -7.68 3.62
N ARG A 37 19.93 -7.29 4.76
CA ARG A 37 20.25 -6.02 5.41
C ARG A 37 21.70 -5.91 5.86
N ARG A 38 22.25 -6.98 6.44
CA ARG A 38 23.65 -7.00 6.88
C ARG A 38 24.63 -6.93 5.71
N ARG A 39 24.23 -7.51 4.58
CA ARG A 39 25.11 -7.74 3.41
C ARG A 39 25.04 -6.60 2.39
N CYS A 40 23.87 -6.01 2.22
CA CYS A 40 23.61 -4.98 1.22
C CYS A 40 23.42 -3.58 1.83
N GLY A 41 23.19 -3.49 3.15
CA GLY A 41 22.88 -2.23 3.83
C GLY A 41 21.43 -1.78 3.65
N ARG A 42 21.08 -0.65 4.27
CA ARG A 42 19.69 -0.16 4.38
C ARG A 42 19.48 1.25 3.82
N ALA A 43 20.37 1.71 2.96
CA ALA A 43 20.27 3.06 2.39
C ALA A 43 18.94 3.21 1.63
N ARG A 44 18.37 4.41 1.63
CA ARG A 44 17.16 4.68 0.84
C ARG A 44 17.51 4.71 -0.64
N LEU A 45 16.70 4.04 -1.45
CA LEU A 45 16.76 4.08 -2.91
C LEU A 45 15.82 5.14 -3.45
N ASP A 46 14.62 5.24 -2.88
CA ASP A 46 13.62 6.25 -3.19
C ASP A 46 12.67 6.46 -1.99
N GLY A 47 11.53 7.11 -2.23
CA GLY A 47 10.51 7.36 -1.20
C GLY A 47 9.91 6.07 -0.59
N ARG A 48 9.97 4.95 -1.32
CA ARG A 48 9.36 3.68 -0.92
C ARG A 48 10.41 2.68 -0.47
N TRP A 49 11.45 2.43 -1.26
CA TRP A 49 12.36 1.30 -1.07
C TRP A 49 13.66 1.65 -0.35
N THR A 50 14.14 0.70 0.45
CA THR A 50 15.54 0.63 0.89
C THR A 50 16.31 -0.43 0.09
N VAL A 51 17.64 -0.33 0.13
CA VAL A 51 18.55 -1.27 -0.55
C VAL A 51 18.29 -2.72 -0.12
N ASP A 52 18.07 -2.98 1.17
CA ASP A 52 17.82 -4.33 1.68
C ASP A 52 16.47 -4.88 1.26
N GLU A 53 15.43 -4.05 1.18
CA GLU A 53 14.13 -4.46 0.66
C GLU A 53 14.22 -4.79 -0.85
N ALA A 54 14.95 -3.99 -1.62
CA ALA A 54 15.17 -4.26 -3.05
C ALA A 54 16.03 -5.51 -3.28
N ALA A 55 17.06 -5.74 -2.45
CA ALA A 55 17.85 -6.97 -2.50
C ALA A 55 16.98 -8.19 -2.18
N ARG A 56 16.11 -8.11 -1.17
CA ARG A 56 15.13 -9.13 -0.84
C ARG A 56 14.18 -9.42 -2.01
N ALA A 57 13.67 -8.40 -2.69
CA ALA A 57 12.84 -8.59 -3.89
C ALA A 57 13.59 -9.34 -5.01
N VAL A 58 14.90 -9.08 -5.20
CA VAL A 58 15.74 -9.85 -6.13
C VAL A 58 15.90 -11.30 -5.69
N LEU A 59 16.08 -11.57 -4.39
CA LEU A 59 16.16 -12.94 -3.87
C LEU A 59 14.84 -13.71 -4.08
N LEU A 60 13.69 -13.04 -3.93
CA LEU A 60 12.38 -13.65 -4.19
C LEU A 60 12.18 -13.97 -5.67
N GLY A 61 12.60 -13.07 -6.57
CA GLY A 61 12.55 -13.31 -8.01
C GLY A 61 13.51 -14.40 -8.50
N ALA A 62 14.44 -14.85 -7.67
CA ALA A 62 15.33 -15.97 -7.98
C ALA A 62 14.76 -17.34 -7.58
N LEU A 63 13.62 -17.38 -6.88
CA LEU A 63 12.95 -18.63 -6.53
C LEU A 63 12.43 -19.29 -7.82
N PRO A 64 12.83 -20.54 -8.11
CA PRO A 64 12.26 -21.34 -9.19
C PRO A 64 10.93 -21.94 -8.71
N LEU A 65 10.02 -21.10 -8.23
CA LEU A 65 8.70 -21.45 -7.72
C LEU A 65 7.67 -20.52 -8.35
N ASP A 66 6.48 -21.05 -8.58
CA ASP A 66 5.30 -20.34 -9.08
C ASP A 66 4.07 -20.74 -8.26
N GLY A 67 2.89 -20.25 -8.68
CA GLY A 67 1.59 -20.66 -8.15
C GLY A 67 1.53 -20.77 -6.63
N GLN A 68 0.96 -21.88 -6.16
CA GLN A 68 0.79 -22.15 -4.74
C GLN A 68 2.14 -22.35 -3.99
N PRO A 69 3.14 -23.08 -4.51
CA PRO A 69 4.44 -23.20 -3.85
C PRO A 69 5.12 -21.85 -3.57
N LEU A 70 5.07 -20.91 -4.53
CA LEU A 70 5.59 -19.56 -4.33
C LEU A 70 4.77 -18.81 -3.28
N ALA A 71 3.43 -18.86 -3.38
CA ALA A 71 2.55 -18.22 -2.40
C ALA A 71 2.83 -18.70 -0.96
N ASP A 72 3.04 -20.00 -0.77
CA ASP A 72 3.35 -20.61 0.53
C ASP A 72 4.71 -20.17 1.07
N GLU A 73 5.75 -20.10 0.22
CA GLU A 73 7.07 -19.64 0.64
C GLU A 73 7.05 -18.14 1.01
N LEU A 74 6.37 -17.31 0.21
CA LEU A 74 6.16 -15.88 0.52
C LEU A 74 5.40 -15.71 1.84
N ALA A 75 4.38 -16.53 2.08
CA ALA A 75 3.61 -16.53 3.31
C ALA A 75 4.45 -16.94 4.53
N GLY A 76 5.33 -17.93 4.36
CA GLY A 76 6.29 -18.33 5.38
C GLY A 76 7.24 -17.19 5.75
N LEU A 77 7.84 -16.54 4.75
CA LEU A 77 8.75 -15.41 4.94
C LEU A 77 8.04 -14.20 5.56
N PHE A 78 6.81 -13.90 5.15
CA PHE A 78 6.02 -12.81 5.72
C PHE A 78 5.70 -13.05 7.20
N ARG A 79 5.16 -14.22 7.55
CA ARG A 79 4.69 -14.49 8.93
C ARG A 79 5.80 -14.56 9.97
N HIS A 80 6.99 -14.98 9.58
CA HIS A 80 8.14 -15.10 10.48
C HIS A 80 9.14 -13.96 10.36
N GLY A 81 8.94 -13.06 9.39
CA GLY A 81 9.83 -11.96 9.13
C GLY A 81 9.61 -10.76 10.05
N ASP A 82 10.64 -9.94 10.20
CA ASP A 82 10.52 -8.62 10.81
C ASP A 82 9.71 -7.63 9.92
N PRO A 83 9.34 -6.43 10.41
CA PRO A 83 8.57 -5.48 9.60
C PRO A 83 9.23 -5.08 8.28
N ALA A 84 10.57 -5.05 8.18
CA ALA A 84 11.26 -4.73 6.94
C ALA A 84 11.19 -5.89 5.94
N GLU A 85 11.26 -7.13 6.43
CA GLU A 85 11.07 -8.36 5.67
C GLU A 85 9.63 -8.48 5.15
N GLN A 86 8.64 -8.20 6.01
CA GLN A 86 7.23 -8.16 5.65
C GLN A 86 6.93 -7.14 4.55
N ARG A 87 7.45 -5.92 4.67
CA ARG A 87 7.33 -4.91 3.61
C ARG A 87 8.00 -5.35 2.31
N ALA A 88 9.17 -5.98 2.37
CA ALA A 88 9.87 -6.44 1.18
C ALA A 88 9.06 -7.51 0.43
N VAL A 89 8.42 -8.46 1.14
CA VAL A 89 7.51 -9.43 0.53
C VAL A 89 6.36 -8.73 -0.18
N LEU A 90 5.63 -7.86 0.53
CA LEU A 90 4.46 -7.17 -0.04
C LEU A 90 4.80 -6.30 -1.25
N ARG A 91 5.93 -5.59 -1.20
CA ARG A 91 6.39 -4.71 -2.29
C ARG A 91 6.94 -5.48 -3.49
N ALA A 92 7.37 -6.72 -3.30
CA ALA A 92 7.83 -7.59 -4.39
C ALA A 92 6.67 -8.25 -5.14
N LEU A 93 5.48 -8.39 -4.55
CA LEU A 93 4.31 -9.01 -5.18
C LEU A 93 4.02 -8.56 -6.63
N PRO A 94 3.98 -7.25 -6.98
CA PRO A 94 3.73 -6.84 -8.36
C PRO A 94 4.83 -7.26 -9.35
N LEU A 95 6.04 -7.59 -8.87
CA LEU A 95 7.14 -8.10 -9.70
C LEU A 95 7.02 -9.61 -9.95
N LEU A 96 6.27 -10.32 -9.11
CA LEU A 96 6.11 -11.77 -9.12
C LEU A 96 4.76 -12.20 -9.71
N ALA A 97 3.74 -11.34 -9.66
CA ALA A 97 2.38 -11.64 -10.07
C ALA A 97 2.20 -11.76 -11.59
N ASP A 98 3.01 -11.02 -12.36
CA ASP A 98 2.88 -10.86 -13.81
C ASP A 98 4.16 -11.28 -14.57
N ALA A 99 4.96 -12.19 -14.00
CA ALA A 99 6.15 -12.71 -14.66
C ALA A 99 5.75 -13.46 -15.95
N GLU A 100 5.84 -12.79 -17.10
CA GLU A 100 5.59 -13.36 -18.41
C GLU A 100 6.60 -14.49 -18.71
N GLY A 101 6.08 -15.69 -19.01
CA GLY A 101 6.73 -16.64 -19.91
C GLY A 101 7.86 -17.49 -19.35
N GLY A 102 7.49 -18.57 -18.66
CA GLY A 102 8.17 -19.87 -18.81
C GLY A 102 7.28 -20.79 -19.63
N ASP A 103 7.83 -21.55 -20.57
CA ASP A 103 7.14 -22.51 -21.47
C ASP A 103 6.60 -23.76 -20.73
N THR A 104 6.22 -23.58 -19.46
CA THR A 104 5.73 -24.61 -18.56
C THR A 104 4.32 -24.23 -18.12
N SER A 105 3.46 -25.24 -18.01
CA SER A 105 2.04 -25.13 -17.69
C SER A 105 1.82 -24.75 -16.22
N GLU A 106 2.38 -23.62 -15.79
CA GLU A 106 2.49 -23.22 -14.39
C GLU A 106 1.55 -22.06 -14.08
N GLU A 107 0.80 -22.20 -12.99
CA GLU A 107 -0.23 -21.27 -12.56
C GLU A 107 0.42 -19.96 -12.06
N PRO A 108 0.05 -18.79 -12.58
CA PRO A 108 0.65 -17.53 -12.13
C PRO A 108 0.31 -17.28 -10.66
N LEU A 109 1.19 -16.56 -9.94
CA LEU A 109 0.94 -16.18 -8.54
C LEU A 109 -0.42 -15.48 -8.38
N GLY A 110 -0.84 -14.69 -9.38
CA GLY A 110 -2.23 -14.32 -9.56
C GLY A 110 -2.89 -13.77 -8.29
N ASP A 111 -4.03 -14.36 -7.90
CA ASP A 111 -4.75 -14.02 -6.66
C ASP A 111 -4.26 -14.81 -5.44
N LEU A 112 -3.35 -15.78 -5.61
CA LEU A 112 -2.87 -16.66 -4.55
C LEU A 112 -2.12 -15.91 -3.44
N ALA A 113 -1.56 -14.74 -3.74
CA ALA A 113 -0.94 -13.85 -2.76
C ALA A 113 -1.91 -12.87 -2.08
N LEU A 114 -3.19 -12.79 -2.50
CA LEU A 114 -4.18 -11.89 -1.88
C LEU A 114 -4.41 -12.15 -0.37
N PRO A 115 -4.37 -13.41 0.14
CA PRO A 115 -4.42 -13.66 1.58
C PRO A 115 -3.34 -12.92 2.38
N LEU A 116 -2.14 -12.71 1.82
CA LEU A 116 -1.06 -11.96 2.49
C LEU A 116 -1.37 -10.48 2.61
N VAL A 117 -1.94 -9.88 1.57
CA VAL A 117 -2.43 -8.50 1.61
C VAL A 117 -3.50 -8.36 2.69
N ARG A 118 -4.48 -9.26 2.72
CA ARG A 118 -5.52 -9.27 3.75
C ARG A 118 -4.97 -9.46 5.16
N GLU A 119 -3.95 -10.31 5.33
CA GLU A 119 -3.27 -10.52 6.61
C GLU A 119 -2.55 -9.25 7.08
N ALA A 120 -1.76 -8.62 6.19
CA ALA A 120 -1.11 -7.34 6.44
C ALA A 120 -2.11 -6.24 6.86
N LEU A 121 -3.26 -6.18 6.17
CA LEU A 121 -4.33 -5.22 6.45
C LEU A 121 -5.06 -5.46 7.78
N ARG A 122 -4.92 -6.64 8.43
CA ARG A 122 -5.45 -6.87 9.78
C ARG A 122 -4.55 -6.28 10.87
N GLY A 123 -3.25 -6.08 10.58
CA GLY A 123 -2.28 -5.51 11.51
C GLY A 123 -2.40 -3.99 11.70
N ASN A 124 -1.62 -3.43 12.63
CA ASN A 124 -1.62 -1.99 12.92
C ASN A 124 -0.30 -1.28 12.61
N ASP A 125 0.67 -1.98 12.02
CA ASP A 125 1.91 -1.35 11.55
C ASP A 125 1.63 -0.58 10.24
N GLY A 126 1.65 0.74 10.31
CA GLY A 126 1.31 1.58 9.17
C GLY A 126 2.25 1.41 7.98
N SER A 127 3.51 1.01 8.19
CA SER A 127 4.46 0.78 7.11
C SER A 127 4.15 -0.50 6.33
N ILE A 128 3.57 -1.50 7.00
CA ILE A 128 3.11 -2.75 6.41
C ILE A 128 1.77 -2.55 5.71
N VAL A 129 0.83 -1.81 6.33
CA VAL A 129 -0.45 -1.45 5.71
C VAL A 129 -0.22 -0.65 4.42
N GLU A 130 0.68 0.34 4.45
CA GLU A 130 1.08 1.10 3.25
C GLU A 130 1.64 0.19 2.15
N ALA A 131 2.50 -0.78 2.51
CA ALA A 131 3.06 -1.74 1.56
C ALA A 131 1.99 -2.68 0.98
N ALA A 132 1.00 -3.09 1.78
CA ALA A 132 -0.10 -3.95 1.36
C ALA A 132 -1.01 -3.27 0.33
N LEU A 133 -1.18 -1.95 0.44
CA LEU A 133 -1.88 -1.11 -0.54
C LEU A 133 -0.97 -0.56 -1.65
N GLY A 134 0.14 -1.25 -1.92
CA GLY A 134 0.92 -1.08 -3.14
C GLY A 134 0.19 -1.57 -4.40
N PRO A 135 0.85 -1.56 -5.57
CA PRO A 135 0.24 -1.87 -6.86
C PRO A 135 -0.51 -3.21 -6.90
N TYR A 136 0.04 -4.26 -6.29
CA TYR A 136 -0.61 -5.57 -6.23
C TYR A 136 -1.92 -5.54 -5.45
N GLY A 137 -1.93 -5.02 -4.21
CA GLY A 137 -3.15 -4.92 -3.42
C GLY A 137 -4.20 -4.03 -4.08
N ALA A 138 -3.78 -2.91 -4.65
CA ALA A 138 -4.65 -2.01 -5.41
C ALA A 138 -5.26 -2.67 -6.67
N ALA A 139 -4.56 -3.59 -7.32
CA ALA A 139 -5.08 -4.30 -8.49
C ALA A 139 -6.00 -5.47 -8.13
N ARG A 140 -5.76 -6.15 -6.99
CA ARG A 140 -6.40 -7.44 -6.66
C ARG A 140 -7.48 -7.37 -5.58
N LEU A 141 -7.46 -6.36 -4.70
CA LEU A 141 -8.50 -6.22 -3.67
C LEU A 141 -9.86 -5.95 -4.31
N PRO A 142 -10.95 -6.63 -3.90
CA PRO A 142 -12.30 -6.22 -4.26
C PRO A 142 -12.60 -4.79 -3.80
N ASP A 143 -13.47 -4.06 -4.51
CA ASP A 143 -13.72 -2.64 -4.22
C ASP A 143 -14.11 -2.38 -2.77
N ALA A 144 -14.99 -3.21 -2.19
CA ALA A 144 -15.40 -3.07 -0.80
C ALA A 144 -14.22 -3.18 0.18
N GLU A 145 -13.31 -4.14 -0.05
CA GLU A 145 -12.13 -4.32 0.79
C GLU A 145 -11.13 -3.18 0.60
N TYR A 146 -10.95 -2.72 -0.63
CA TYR A 146 -10.08 -1.58 -0.94
C TYR A 146 -10.56 -0.30 -0.25
N ARG A 147 -11.86 0.01 -0.29
CA ARG A 147 -12.44 1.17 0.42
C ARG A 147 -12.19 1.11 1.92
N GLN A 148 -12.42 -0.05 2.54
CA GLN A 148 -12.17 -0.24 3.97
C GLN A 148 -10.68 -0.09 4.33
N ALA A 149 -9.79 -0.59 3.47
CA ALA A 149 -8.36 -0.43 3.64
C ALA A 149 -7.91 1.04 3.51
N VAL A 150 -8.46 1.79 2.55
CA VAL A 150 -8.23 3.25 2.44
C VAL A 150 -8.72 3.97 3.69
N LEU A 151 -9.93 3.66 4.17
CA LEU A 151 -10.46 4.27 5.39
C LEU A 151 -9.57 3.97 6.61
N LYS A 152 -9.06 2.74 6.72
CA LYS A 152 -8.07 2.36 7.73
C LYS A 152 -6.80 3.21 7.64
N CYS A 153 -6.29 3.48 6.44
CA CYS A 153 -5.14 4.37 6.27
C CYS A 153 -5.40 5.76 6.85
N VAL A 154 -6.58 6.33 6.60
CA VAL A 154 -6.95 7.63 7.17
C VAL A 154 -6.99 7.58 8.71
N PHE A 155 -7.57 6.53 9.29
CA PHE A 155 -7.57 6.33 10.75
C PHE A 155 -6.17 6.16 11.36
N GLN A 156 -5.22 5.63 10.59
CA GLN A 156 -3.83 5.41 11.00
C GLN A 156 -2.89 6.53 10.55
N GLU A 157 -3.43 7.62 10.01
CA GLU A 157 -2.66 8.78 9.52
C GLU A 157 -1.61 8.39 8.43
N ILE A 158 -1.90 7.35 7.65
CA ILE A 158 -1.09 6.96 6.49
C ILE A 158 -1.49 7.87 5.32
N PRO A 159 -0.55 8.62 4.72
CA PRO A 159 -0.85 9.54 3.64
C PRO A 159 -1.46 8.85 2.42
N LEU A 160 -2.57 9.37 1.93
CA LEU A 160 -3.32 8.76 0.82
C LEU A 160 -2.58 8.79 -0.51
N ASP A 161 -1.63 9.72 -0.70
CA ASP A 161 -0.76 9.78 -1.88
C ASP A 161 0.21 8.58 -1.98
N ARG A 162 0.35 7.80 -0.91
CA ARG A 162 1.16 6.58 -0.90
C ARG A 162 0.39 5.34 -1.34
N ILE A 163 -0.94 5.38 -1.35
CA ILE A 163 -1.80 4.26 -1.74
C ILE A 163 -1.87 4.18 -3.27
N ALA A 164 -1.59 3.00 -3.82
CA ALA A 164 -1.63 2.81 -5.27
C ALA A 164 -3.06 2.79 -5.79
N GLY A 165 -3.32 3.37 -6.96
CA GLY A 165 -4.61 3.27 -7.65
C GLY A 165 -5.76 4.10 -7.07
N LEU A 166 -5.55 4.90 -6.01
CA LEU A 166 -6.62 5.66 -5.36
C LEU A 166 -7.41 6.54 -6.33
N ALA A 167 -6.76 7.30 -7.21
CA ALA A 167 -7.46 8.16 -8.16
C ALA A 167 -8.34 7.37 -9.15
N ALA A 168 -7.91 6.17 -9.55
CA ALA A 168 -8.64 5.32 -10.50
C ALA A 168 -9.77 4.52 -9.83
N ARG A 169 -9.60 4.18 -8.55
CA ARG A 169 -10.54 3.37 -7.77
C ARG A 169 -11.46 4.17 -6.85
N ALA A 170 -11.26 5.47 -6.74
CA ALA A 170 -12.15 6.34 -6.00
C ALA A 170 -13.54 6.31 -6.64
N ASP A 171 -14.56 6.22 -5.79
CA ASP A 171 -15.95 6.22 -6.20
C ASP A 171 -16.83 6.94 -5.17
N ALA A 172 -18.13 7.00 -5.47
CA ALA A 172 -19.11 7.68 -4.63
C ALA A 172 -19.19 7.08 -3.22
N GLU A 173 -19.02 5.76 -3.07
CA GLU A 173 -19.10 5.12 -1.75
C GLU A 173 -17.86 5.43 -0.91
N LEU A 174 -16.67 5.41 -1.50
CA LEU A 174 -15.46 5.83 -0.80
C LEU A 174 -15.54 7.30 -0.36
N ALA A 175 -15.99 8.18 -1.26
CA ALA A 175 -16.17 9.59 -0.95
C ALA A 175 -17.19 9.81 0.18
N ARG A 176 -18.30 9.06 0.17
CA ARG A 176 -19.30 9.07 1.25
C ARG A 176 -18.69 8.64 2.59
N MET A 177 -17.96 7.52 2.62
CA MET A 177 -17.27 7.03 3.82
C MET A 177 -16.25 8.05 4.38
N LEU A 178 -15.50 8.73 3.51
CA LEU A 178 -14.54 9.76 3.93
C LEU A 178 -15.24 11.03 4.44
N ALA A 179 -16.40 11.39 3.88
CA ALA A 179 -17.20 12.51 4.37
C ALA A 179 -17.82 12.21 5.75
N ASP A 180 -18.31 10.97 5.96
CA ASP A 180 -18.78 10.51 7.28
C ASP A 180 -17.65 10.62 8.32
N PHE A 181 -16.46 10.11 7.98
CA PHE A 181 -15.28 10.23 8.84
C PHE A 181 -14.94 11.69 9.17
N ALA A 182 -14.99 12.59 8.18
CA ALA A 182 -14.76 14.01 8.40
C ALA A 182 -15.77 14.62 9.39
N HIS A 183 -17.05 14.27 9.24
CA HIS A 183 -18.11 14.71 10.15
C HIS A 183 -17.88 14.18 11.57
N GLU A 184 -17.55 12.90 11.75
CA GLU A 184 -17.23 12.32 13.06
C GLU A 184 -16.02 12.98 13.73
N ARG A 185 -14.99 13.35 12.95
CA ARG A 185 -13.83 14.09 13.46
C ARG A 185 -14.21 15.48 13.95
N VAL A 186 -14.97 16.22 13.15
CA VAL A 186 -15.44 17.58 13.49
C VAL A 186 -16.39 17.57 14.68
N ALA A 187 -17.33 16.62 14.74
CA ALA A 187 -18.24 16.46 15.88
C ALA A 187 -17.49 16.15 17.19
N ALA A 188 -16.29 15.59 17.11
CA ALA A 188 -15.38 15.39 18.23
C ALA A 188 -14.42 16.57 18.48
N GLY A 189 -14.54 17.68 17.75
CA GLY A 189 -13.67 18.85 17.86
C GLY A 189 -12.25 18.65 17.29
N ARG A 190 -12.06 17.66 16.41
CA ARG A 190 -10.74 17.28 15.89
C ARG A 190 -10.58 17.63 14.42
N ASP A 191 -9.34 17.87 14.01
CA ASP A 191 -9.01 18.23 12.63
C ASP A 191 -9.22 17.08 11.65
N VAL A 192 -9.56 17.44 10.41
CA VAL A 192 -9.74 16.49 9.30
C VAL A 192 -8.45 16.46 8.46
N PRO A 193 -7.88 15.28 8.15
CA PRO A 193 -6.75 15.15 7.24
C PRO A 193 -7.05 15.78 5.88
N ALA A 194 -6.15 16.63 5.38
CA ALA A 194 -6.40 17.44 4.18
C ALA A 194 -6.43 16.61 2.89
N ASP A 195 -5.76 15.46 2.86
CA ASP A 195 -5.60 14.60 1.70
C ASP A 195 -6.85 13.77 1.35
N ILE A 196 -7.88 13.76 2.21
CA ILE A 196 -9.18 13.14 1.89
C ILE A 196 -10.04 14.02 0.96
N TRP A 197 -9.85 15.35 1.01
CA TRP A 197 -10.75 16.30 0.33
C TRP A 197 -10.76 16.18 -1.20
N PRO A 198 -9.63 15.91 -1.89
CA PRO A 198 -9.66 15.67 -3.34
C PRO A 198 -10.58 14.51 -3.73
N VAL A 199 -10.66 13.45 -2.91
CA VAL A 199 -11.57 12.32 -3.14
C VAL A 199 -13.01 12.73 -2.85
N VAL A 200 -13.28 13.35 -1.71
CA VAL A 200 -14.63 13.79 -1.33
C VAL A 200 -15.23 14.74 -2.38
N ARG A 201 -14.45 15.69 -2.91
CA ARG A 201 -14.90 16.65 -3.92
C ARG A 201 -15.15 16.08 -5.30
N ALA A 202 -14.57 14.91 -5.61
CA ALA A 202 -14.76 14.29 -6.91
C ALA A 202 -16.16 13.69 -7.09
N PHE A 203 -16.94 13.51 -6.00
CA PHE A 203 -18.23 12.82 -6.02
C PHE A 203 -19.36 13.64 -5.36
N PRO A 204 -20.36 14.10 -6.15
CA PRO A 204 -21.46 14.92 -5.64
C PRO A 204 -22.31 14.27 -4.52
N ALA A 205 -22.36 12.94 -4.44
CA ALA A 205 -23.12 12.24 -3.41
C ALA A 205 -22.64 12.55 -1.98
N ALA A 206 -21.39 12.99 -1.81
CA ALA A 206 -20.86 13.41 -0.53
C ALA A 206 -21.32 14.83 -0.10
N GLU A 207 -21.94 15.62 -0.99
CA GLU A 207 -22.36 17.00 -0.69
C GLU A 207 -23.40 17.08 0.43
N HIS A 208 -24.31 16.11 0.54
CA HIS A 208 -25.28 16.10 1.63
C HIS A 208 -24.61 15.96 3.00
N LEU A 209 -23.54 15.16 3.09
CA LEU A 209 -22.74 14.98 4.30
C LEU A 209 -21.87 16.21 4.60
N ILE A 210 -21.41 16.92 3.56
CA ILE A 210 -20.77 18.24 3.70
C ILE A 210 -21.74 19.27 4.29
N GLY A 211 -23.03 19.20 3.94
CA GLY A 211 -24.08 20.01 4.58
C GLY A 211 -24.11 19.85 6.10
N GLY A 212 -23.84 18.63 6.59
CA GLY A 212 -23.67 18.33 8.02
C GLY A 212 -22.52 19.10 8.67
N LEU A 213 -21.39 19.30 7.98
CA LEU A 213 -20.29 20.13 8.47
C LEU A 213 -20.69 21.62 8.60
N GLY A 214 -21.59 22.10 7.74
CA GLY A 214 -22.15 23.45 7.87
C GLY A 214 -23.00 23.64 9.13
N ALA A 215 -23.73 22.60 9.56
CA ALA A 215 -24.47 22.67 10.82
C ALA A 215 -23.53 22.74 12.04
N GLU A 216 -22.36 22.10 11.97
CA GLU A 216 -21.36 22.08 13.04
C GLU A 216 -20.76 23.46 13.33
N THR A 217 -20.76 24.41 12.38
CA THR A 217 -20.30 25.80 12.64
C THR A 217 -21.23 26.56 13.58
N ALA A 218 -22.44 26.07 13.83
CA ALA A 218 -23.38 26.61 14.81
C ALA A 218 -23.43 25.79 16.12
N ALA A 219 -22.56 24.80 16.30
CA ALA A 219 -22.55 23.96 17.50
C ALA A 219 -22.29 24.79 18.78
N ALA A 220 -22.90 24.40 19.89
CA ALA A 220 -22.67 25.07 21.18
C ALA A 220 -21.20 24.95 21.65
N SER A 221 -20.53 23.87 21.27
CA SER A 221 -19.11 23.64 21.56
C SER A 221 -18.23 24.52 20.66
N PRO A 222 -17.33 25.37 21.23
CA PRO A 222 -16.34 26.12 20.46
C PRO A 222 -15.45 25.21 19.61
N ASP A 223 -14.91 24.14 20.17
CA ASP A 223 -14.00 23.21 19.48
C ASP A 223 -14.63 22.61 18.22
N ARG A 224 -15.91 22.21 18.29
CA ARG A 224 -16.66 21.69 17.12
C ARG A 224 -16.81 22.75 16.04
N ARG A 225 -17.16 23.99 16.42
CA ARG A 225 -17.31 25.10 15.47
C ARG A 225 -16.01 25.42 14.76
N GLU A 226 -14.93 25.56 15.51
CA GLU A 226 -13.62 25.88 14.95
C GLU A 226 -13.11 24.74 14.04
N ALA A 227 -13.30 23.48 14.44
CA ALA A 227 -12.96 22.33 13.59
C ALA A 227 -13.77 22.32 12.29
N ALA A 228 -15.07 22.63 12.35
CA ALA A 228 -15.94 22.74 11.19
C ALA A 228 -15.50 23.86 10.22
N GLU A 229 -15.17 25.04 10.76
CA GLU A 229 -14.67 26.16 9.96
C GLU A 229 -13.36 25.83 9.24
N ARG A 230 -12.41 25.17 9.94
CA ARG A 230 -11.17 24.68 9.32
C ARG A 230 -11.44 23.64 8.25
N ALA A 231 -12.32 22.67 8.51
CA ALA A 231 -12.68 21.62 7.55
C ALA A 231 -13.32 22.22 6.27
N LEU A 232 -14.26 23.16 6.42
CA LEU A 232 -14.88 23.84 5.28
C LEU A 232 -13.88 24.69 4.48
N THR A 233 -12.93 25.34 5.16
CA THR A 233 -11.87 26.11 4.50
C THR A 233 -10.93 25.20 3.70
N ALA A 234 -10.51 24.08 4.30
CA ALA A 234 -9.67 23.08 3.64
C ALA A 234 -10.39 22.46 2.43
N LEU A 235 -11.67 22.11 2.59
CA LEU A 235 -12.52 21.61 1.50
C LEU A 235 -12.56 22.59 0.32
N ARG A 236 -12.81 23.88 0.56
CA ARG A 236 -12.84 24.90 -0.50
C ARG A 236 -11.49 25.08 -1.21
N SER A 237 -10.40 24.82 -0.51
CA SER A 237 -9.04 24.99 -1.01
C SER A 237 -8.52 23.76 -1.75
N ALA A 238 -9.12 22.58 -1.53
CA ALA A 238 -8.71 21.34 -2.16
C ALA A 238 -9.04 21.35 -3.66
N THR A 239 -8.07 21.00 -4.51
CA THR A 239 -8.29 20.83 -5.95
C THR A 239 -9.01 19.52 -6.23
N THR A 240 -9.84 19.50 -7.27
CA THR A 240 -10.50 18.24 -7.71
C THR A 240 -9.45 17.40 -8.41
N THR A 241 -9.22 16.17 -7.94
CA THR A 241 -8.51 15.17 -8.77
C THR A 241 -9.43 14.86 -9.96
N PRO A 242 -8.99 15.04 -11.22
CA PRO A 242 -9.84 14.74 -12.36
C PRO A 242 -10.31 13.28 -12.27
N ALA A 243 -11.62 13.07 -12.32
CA ALA A 243 -12.19 11.73 -12.45
C ALA A 243 -11.65 11.09 -13.74
N PRO A 244 -11.31 9.79 -13.76
CA PRO A 244 -11.02 9.11 -15.00
C PRO A 244 -12.26 9.24 -15.89
N SER A 245 -12.09 9.84 -17.07
CA SER A 245 -13.12 9.86 -18.10
C SER A 245 -13.56 8.43 -18.35
N ALA A 246 -14.84 8.12 -18.09
CA ALA A 246 -15.44 6.87 -18.51
C ALA A 246 -15.32 6.79 -20.04
N SER A 247 -14.31 6.08 -20.53
CA SER A 247 -14.19 5.84 -21.96
C SER A 247 -15.17 4.73 -22.31
N SER A 248 -16.32 5.12 -22.84
CA SER A 248 -17.19 4.25 -23.61
C SER A 248 -16.53 3.93 -24.95
N ALA A 249 -16.08 2.69 -25.12
CA ALA A 249 -15.96 1.95 -26.38
C ALA A 249 -15.75 0.46 -26.10
#